data_AF-A0A7J4N4A4-F1
#
_entry.id   AF-A0A7J4N4A4-F1
#
_cell.length_a   1.000
_cell.length_b   1.000
_cell.length_c   1.000
_cell.angle_alpha   90.00
_cell.angle_beta   90.00
_cell.angle_gamma   90.00
#
_symmetry.space_group_name_H-M   'P 1'
#
loop_
_entity.id
_entity.type
_entity.pdbx_description
1 polymer ?
#
loop_
_entity_poly.entity_id
_entity_poly.type
_entity_poly.pdbx_seq_one_letter_code
_entity_poly.pdbx_strand_id
1 'polypeptide(L)'
;MSDSSLLILFGSESGNAEDLASIAEKQAKSQGLSPTVKGMDEIEIGDLAGSKNVLIYCSTWGEGDMPDNAIDLWEAANGDSPPDLEGCNFAVCALGDTSYEFFCQSGKDWDAWFEKQGATRVVDRVDCDVEYDDPAAEFTASALSIFASLGGGAPAESDAVNESDADVAPPVEDSAAEEGESVGGLDDLLSSGDRSLVLLFGSQSGNSEGLASKIAKDAKAYGLEGEVHDMDGFDFNSLSSKRRVMIVCSTWGEGEQPDNAEDLWQFSISDSASRMEGVHFAVLALGDSSYEFFCQSGK
;
A
#
# COMPACT_ATOMS: atom_id res chain seq x y z
N MET A 1 12.21 33.30 0.18
CA MET A 1 11.78 32.07 0.89
C MET A 1 11.67 31.03 -0.18
N SER A 2 12.34 29.89 -0.04
CA SER A 2 12.15 28.81 -0.98
C SER A 2 10.75 28.22 -0.77
N ASP A 3 10.07 27.95 -1.87
CA ASP A 3 8.69 27.47 -1.85
C ASP A 3 8.69 25.96 -1.59
N SER A 4 8.27 25.56 -0.39
CA SER A 4 8.21 24.16 0.04
C SER A 4 6.82 23.55 -0.14
N SER A 5 5.91 24.22 -0.85
CA SER A 5 4.56 23.71 -1.09
C SER A 5 4.58 22.42 -1.90
N LEU A 6 3.74 21.47 -1.51
CA LEU A 6 3.49 20.22 -2.21
C LEU A 6 1.99 19.95 -2.20
N LEU A 7 1.38 19.87 -3.38
CA LEU A 7 0.02 19.37 -3.52
C LEU A 7 0.06 17.86 -3.69
N ILE A 8 -0.67 17.11 -2.89
CA ILE A 8 -0.79 15.66 -3.00
C ILE A 8 -2.23 15.34 -3.40
N LEU A 9 -2.41 14.74 -4.57
CA LEU A 9 -3.70 14.37 -5.13
C LEU A 9 -3.91 12.86 -5.05
N PHE A 10 -5.14 12.44 -4.77
CA PHE A 10 -5.53 11.04 -4.90
C PHE A 10 -6.83 10.82 -5.67
N GLY A 11 -6.79 9.88 -6.62
CA GLY A 11 -7.97 9.23 -7.19
C GLY A 11 -8.07 7.81 -6.63
N SER A 12 -9.14 7.48 -5.92
CA SER A 12 -9.29 6.18 -5.25
C SER A 12 -10.74 5.71 -5.16
N GLU A 13 -10.95 4.43 -5.46
CA GLU A 13 -12.22 3.73 -5.19
C GLU A 13 -12.24 3.06 -3.82
N SER A 14 -11.18 2.33 -3.49
CA SER A 14 -11.09 1.52 -2.27
C SER A 14 -10.38 2.18 -1.10
N GLY A 15 -9.85 3.40 -1.29
CA GLY A 15 -9.05 4.12 -0.30
C GLY A 15 -7.54 3.84 -0.35
N ASN A 16 -7.07 2.87 -1.16
CA ASN A 16 -5.63 2.54 -1.21
C ASN A 16 -4.75 3.72 -1.64
N ALA A 17 -5.18 4.49 -2.63
CA ALA A 17 -4.45 5.67 -3.10
C ALA A 17 -4.56 6.84 -2.10
N GLU A 18 -5.68 6.97 -1.41
CA GLU A 18 -5.88 7.94 -0.32
C GLU A 18 -4.96 7.65 0.87
N ASP A 19 -4.83 6.38 1.26
CA ASP A 19 -3.92 5.93 2.31
C ASP A 19 -2.46 6.25 1.96
N LEU A 20 -2.04 5.99 0.72
CA LEU A 20 -0.70 6.34 0.24
C LEU A 20 -0.47 7.86 0.26
N ALA A 21 -1.46 8.66 -0.16
CA ALA A 21 -1.39 10.11 -0.07
C ALA A 21 -1.24 10.60 1.39
N SER A 22 -1.96 9.98 2.33
CA SER A 22 -1.87 10.26 3.76
C SER A 22 -0.51 9.85 4.36
N ILE A 23 0.07 8.76 3.90
CA ILE A 23 1.43 8.33 4.27
C ILE A 23 2.46 9.32 3.74
N ALA A 24 2.35 9.70 2.46
CA ALA A 24 3.22 10.66 1.81
C ALA A 24 3.17 12.03 2.49
N GLU A 25 2.01 12.48 2.96
CA GLU A 25 1.87 13.73 3.72
C GLU A 25 2.72 13.73 5.00
N LYS A 26 2.65 12.64 5.78
CA LYS A 26 3.44 12.49 7.02
C LYS A 26 4.94 12.49 6.73
N GLN A 27 5.36 11.80 5.67
CA GLN A 27 6.76 11.77 5.23
C GLN A 27 7.24 13.12 4.69
N ALA A 28 6.41 13.82 3.92
CA ALA A 28 6.73 15.13 3.37
C ALA A 28 6.95 16.17 4.49
N LYS A 29 6.07 16.16 5.52
CA LYS A 29 6.21 17.00 6.72
C LYS A 29 7.53 16.76 7.44
N SER A 30 7.99 15.50 7.55
CA SER A 30 9.27 15.19 8.21
C SER A 30 10.49 15.64 7.39
N GLN A 31 10.34 15.85 6.08
CA GLN A 31 11.36 16.37 5.17
C GLN A 31 11.31 17.90 5.00
N GLY A 32 10.46 18.61 5.74
CA GLY A 32 10.37 20.08 5.70
C GLY A 32 9.53 20.65 4.54
N LEU A 33 8.81 19.80 3.82
CA LEU A 33 7.80 20.22 2.86
C LEU A 33 6.51 20.68 3.57
N SER A 34 5.72 21.49 2.88
CA SER A 34 4.39 21.94 3.30
C SER A 34 3.32 21.24 2.45
N PRO A 35 3.00 19.96 2.72
CA PRO A 35 2.04 19.21 1.91
C PRO A 35 0.59 19.63 2.19
N THR A 36 -0.25 19.58 1.16
CA THR A 36 -1.71 19.62 1.24
C THR A 36 -2.27 18.42 0.49
N VAL A 37 -3.06 17.57 1.16
CA VAL A 37 -3.70 16.39 0.56
C VAL A 37 -5.10 16.74 0.12
N LYS A 38 -5.48 16.30 -1.08
CA LYS A 38 -6.80 16.51 -1.68
C LYS A 38 -7.25 15.30 -2.49
N GLY A 39 -8.50 14.89 -2.32
CA GLY A 39 -9.19 14.09 -3.33
C GLY A 39 -9.25 14.87 -4.65
N MET A 40 -9.21 14.17 -5.78
CA MET A 40 -9.28 14.84 -7.09
C MET A 40 -10.60 15.60 -7.31
N ASP A 41 -11.66 15.24 -6.59
CA ASP A 41 -12.97 15.91 -6.53
C ASP A 41 -13.00 17.15 -5.62
N GLU A 42 -11.95 17.37 -4.83
CA GLU A 42 -11.82 18.54 -3.94
C GLU A 42 -11.14 19.74 -4.59
N ILE A 43 -10.68 19.61 -5.83
CA ILE A 43 -10.00 20.69 -6.57
C ILE A 43 -10.66 20.92 -7.92
N GLU A 44 -10.55 22.15 -8.43
CA GLU A 44 -10.85 22.45 -9.82
C GLU A 44 -9.55 22.36 -10.65
N ILE A 45 -9.65 22.03 -11.93
CA ILE A 45 -8.45 21.92 -12.79
C ILE A 45 -7.62 23.21 -12.82
N GLY A 46 -8.26 24.36 -12.66
CA GLY A 46 -7.61 25.67 -12.57
C GLY A 46 -6.73 25.84 -11.33
N ASP A 47 -6.97 25.08 -10.26
CA ASP A 47 -6.18 25.15 -9.02
C ASP A 47 -4.76 24.58 -9.22
N LEU A 48 -4.54 23.76 -10.25
CA LEU A 48 -3.20 23.32 -10.62
C LEU A 48 -2.34 24.47 -11.15
N ALA A 49 -2.95 25.55 -11.65
CA ALA A 49 -2.23 26.71 -12.16
C ALA A 49 -1.40 27.36 -11.04
N GLY A 50 -0.08 27.43 -11.23
CA GLY A 50 0.83 28.00 -10.26
C GLY A 50 1.29 27.04 -9.15
N SER A 51 0.79 25.80 -9.12
CA SER A 51 1.35 24.74 -8.28
C SER A 51 2.82 24.50 -8.63
N LYS A 52 3.68 24.36 -7.61
CA LYS A 52 5.13 24.15 -7.80
C LYS A 52 5.51 22.69 -7.80
N ASN A 53 4.91 21.91 -6.91
CA ASN A 53 5.15 20.47 -6.80
C ASN A 53 3.80 19.77 -6.65
N VAL A 54 3.55 18.75 -7.46
CA VAL A 54 2.34 17.93 -7.39
C VAL A 54 2.73 16.46 -7.35
N LEU A 55 2.22 15.73 -6.35
CA LEU A 55 2.40 14.29 -6.22
C LEU A 55 1.04 13.62 -6.37
N ILE A 56 0.92 12.65 -7.27
CA ILE A 56 -0.35 12.03 -7.61
C ILE A 56 -0.32 10.55 -7.27
N TYR A 57 -1.35 10.07 -6.59
CA TYR A 57 -1.67 8.64 -6.44
C TYR A 57 -3.00 8.38 -7.15
N CYS A 58 -3.06 7.45 -8.10
CA CYS A 58 -4.31 7.18 -8.80
C CYS A 58 -4.48 5.68 -9.06
N SER A 59 -5.58 5.11 -8.55
CA SER A 59 -5.99 3.75 -8.92
C SER A 59 -6.70 3.73 -10.27
N THR A 60 -6.67 2.61 -10.97
CA THR A 60 -7.47 2.39 -12.19
C THR A 60 -8.66 1.50 -11.88
N TRP A 61 -9.81 1.77 -12.49
CA TRP A 61 -11.02 0.96 -12.32
C TRP A 61 -11.62 0.52 -13.66
N GLY A 62 -12.41 -0.55 -13.63
CA GLY A 62 -13.11 -1.06 -14.82
C GLY A 62 -12.19 -1.32 -16.02
N GLU A 63 -12.52 -0.71 -17.15
CA GLU A 63 -11.83 -0.88 -18.43
C GLU A 63 -10.79 0.23 -18.66
N GLY A 64 -10.01 0.55 -17.63
CA GLY A 64 -9.01 1.61 -17.69
C GLY A 64 -9.50 2.99 -17.25
N ASP A 65 -10.67 3.04 -16.62
CA ASP A 65 -11.35 4.27 -16.22
C ASP A 65 -10.70 4.92 -14.98
N MET A 66 -10.98 6.22 -14.83
CA MET A 66 -10.68 6.96 -13.61
C MET A 66 -11.53 6.44 -12.44
N PRO A 67 -11.04 6.50 -11.20
CA PRO A 67 -11.88 6.41 -10.01
C PRO A 67 -12.95 7.51 -10.04
N ASP A 68 -14.11 7.24 -9.45
CA ASP A 68 -15.27 8.13 -9.38
C ASP A 68 -14.88 9.52 -8.88
N ASN A 69 -14.04 9.59 -7.83
CA ASN A 69 -13.58 10.86 -7.27
C ASN A 69 -12.55 11.60 -8.17
N ALA A 70 -12.20 11.08 -9.34
CA ALA A 70 -11.26 11.66 -10.29
C ALA A 70 -11.88 11.96 -11.67
N ILE A 71 -13.10 11.48 -11.95
CA ILE A 71 -13.76 11.63 -13.26
C ILE A 71 -13.90 13.09 -13.65
N ASP A 72 -14.52 13.92 -12.81
CA ASP A 72 -14.82 15.33 -13.12
C ASP A 72 -13.54 16.13 -13.39
N LEU A 73 -12.49 15.90 -12.59
CA LEU A 73 -11.19 16.56 -12.79
C LEU A 73 -10.54 16.12 -14.10
N TRP A 74 -10.63 14.83 -14.47
CA TRP A 74 -10.10 14.31 -15.72
C TRP A 74 -10.83 14.84 -16.95
N GLU A 75 -12.16 14.95 -16.89
CA GLU A 75 -12.96 15.57 -17.94
C GLU A 75 -12.56 17.04 -18.13
N ALA A 76 -12.42 17.78 -17.03
CA ALA A 76 -11.97 19.17 -17.05
C ALA A 76 -10.53 19.32 -17.59
N ALA A 77 -9.64 18.40 -17.24
CA ALA A 77 -8.27 18.31 -17.74
C ALA A 77 -8.21 18.15 -19.27
N ASN A 78 -9.19 17.45 -19.86
CA ASN A 78 -9.30 17.22 -21.30
C ASN A 78 -10.24 18.19 -22.02
N GLY A 79 -10.76 19.20 -21.31
CA GLY A 79 -11.62 20.24 -21.86
C GLY A 79 -10.88 21.29 -22.71
N ASP A 80 -11.58 22.38 -23.03
CA ASP A 80 -11.11 23.40 -23.98
C ASP A 80 -10.05 24.36 -23.42
N SER A 81 -9.82 24.38 -22.11
CA SER A 81 -8.93 25.37 -21.47
C SER A 81 -8.18 24.81 -20.25
N PRO A 82 -7.36 23.75 -20.42
CA PRO A 82 -6.50 23.27 -19.35
C PRO A 82 -5.41 24.31 -19.01
N PRO A 83 -4.94 24.33 -17.75
CA PRO A 83 -3.87 25.23 -17.34
C PRO A 83 -2.52 24.83 -17.97
N ASP A 84 -1.66 25.82 -18.18
CA ASP A 84 -0.24 25.62 -18.44
C ASP A 84 0.48 25.34 -17.11
N LEU A 85 1.27 24.27 -17.07
CA LEU A 85 2.01 23.80 -15.91
C LEU A 85 3.52 24.00 -16.05
N GLU A 86 3.97 24.89 -16.94
CA GLU A 86 5.37 25.29 -17.03
C GLU A 86 5.95 25.67 -15.65
N GLY A 87 7.02 24.99 -15.26
CA GLY A 87 7.70 25.18 -13.97
C GLY A 87 7.01 24.50 -12.78
N CYS A 88 5.97 23.70 -13.01
CA CYS A 88 5.47 22.72 -12.06
C CYS A 88 6.33 21.44 -12.14
N ASN A 89 6.69 20.89 -11.00
CA ASN A 89 7.30 19.57 -10.88
C ASN A 89 6.24 18.55 -10.50
N PHE A 90 6.28 17.35 -11.06
CA PHE A 90 5.29 16.33 -10.71
C PHE A 90 5.85 14.91 -10.67
N ALA A 91 5.14 14.03 -9.99
CA ALA A 91 5.39 12.58 -10.01
C ALA A 91 4.07 11.83 -9.82
N VAL A 92 3.93 10.66 -10.46
CA VAL A 92 2.71 9.83 -10.40
C VAL A 92 3.03 8.42 -9.91
N CYS A 93 2.28 7.96 -8.90
CA CYS A 93 2.20 6.56 -8.48
C CYS A 93 0.86 6.00 -8.96
N ALA A 94 0.89 5.09 -9.93
CA ALA A 94 -0.30 4.45 -10.46
C ALA A 94 -0.55 3.13 -9.72
N LEU A 95 -1.80 2.85 -9.37
CA LEU A 95 -2.22 1.59 -8.76
C LEU A 95 -3.14 0.86 -9.73
N GLY A 96 -2.93 -0.44 -9.90
CA GLY A 96 -3.76 -1.29 -10.75
C GLY A 96 -3.52 -2.75 -10.45
N ASP A 97 -4.08 -3.62 -11.30
CA ASP A 97 -3.92 -5.06 -11.22
C ASP A 97 -3.57 -5.58 -12.63
N THR A 98 -2.46 -6.32 -12.73
CA THR A 98 -1.96 -6.83 -14.02
C THR A 98 -2.86 -7.91 -14.64
N SER A 99 -3.83 -8.42 -13.88
CA SER A 99 -4.88 -9.32 -14.36
C SER A 99 -5.87 -8.64 -15.31
N TYR A 100 -5.93 -7.31 -15.31
CA TYR A 100 -6.78 -6.51 -16.18
C TYR A 100 -6.01 -6.00 -17.41
N GLU A 101 -6.71 -5.86 -18.54
CA GLU A 101 -6.10 -5.40 -19.81
C GLU A 101 -5.50 -4.00 -19.67
N PHE A 102 -6.18 -3.10 -18.98
CA PHE A 102 -5.81 -1.69 -18.83
C PHE A 102 -5.06 -1.41 -17.52
N PHE A 103 -4.02 -2.21 -17.24
CA PHE A 103 -3.19 -2.06 -16.04
C PHE A 103 -2.67 -0.61 -15.86
N CYS A 104 -2.99 0.02 -14.72
CA CYS A 104 -2.56 1.38 -14.34
C CYS A 104 -2.92 2.50 -15.35
N GLN A 105 -3.94 2.32 -16.19
CA GLN A 105 -4.27 3.25 -17.27
C GLN A 105 -4.56 4.67 -16.77
N SER A 106 -5.35 4.84 -15.71
CA SER A 106 -5.66 6.16 -15.14
C SER A 106 -4.41 6.94 -14.69
N GLY A 107 -3.45 6.26 -14.05
CA GLY A 107 -2.18 6.88 -13.66
C GLY A 107 -1.27 7.19 -14.84
N LYS A 108 -1.27 6.34 -15.89
CA LYS A 108 -0.57 6.62 -17.15
C LYS A 108 -1.13 7.87 -17.84
N ASP A 109 -2.44 8.01 -17.81
CA ASP A 109 -3.16 9.13 -18.41
C ASP A 109 -2.82 10.46 -17.71
N TRP A 110 -2.84 10.48 -16.37
CA TRP A 110 -2.39 11.65 -15.59
C TRP A 110 -0.93 12.00 -15.84
N ASP A 111 -0.04 11.01 -15.84
CA ASP A 111 1.39 11.23 -16.08
C ASP A 111 1.65 11.85 -17.46
N ALA A 112 1.02 11.31 -18.50
CA ALA A 112 1.11 11.86 -19.85
C ALA A 112 0.48 13.26 -19.96
N TRP A 113 -0.63 13.51 -19.26
CA TRP A 113 -1.30 14.80 -19.27
C TRP A 113 -0.44 15.89 -18.62
N PHE A 114 0.14 15.65 -17.44
CA PHE A 114 1.00 16.62 -16.77
C PHE A 114 2.22 16.99 -17.63
N GLU A 115 2.87 16.00 -18.27
CA GLU A 115 3.98 16.24 -19.20
C GLU A 115 3.52 17.04 -20.42
N LYS A 116 2.36 16.72 -20.99
CA LYS A 116 1.76 17.47 -22.11
C LYS A 116 1.48 18.94 -21.76
N GLN A 117 1.14 19.25 -20.51
CA GLN A 117 0.92 20.62 -20.04
C GLN A 117 2.20 21.36 -19.62
N GLY A 118 3.38 20.77 -19.84
CA GLY A 118 4.67 21.45 -19.59
C GLY A 118 5.23 21.27 -18.18
N ALA A 119 4.61 20.42 -17.34
CA ALA A 119 5.18 20.06 -16.05
C ALA A 119 6.42 19.16 -16.22
N THR A 120 7.33 19.20 -15.27
CA THR A 120 8.57 18.41 -15.26
C THR A 120 8.42 17.20 -14.35
N ARG A 121 8.53 16.00 -14.92
CA ARG A 121 8.53 14.74 -14.17
C ARG A 121 9.82 14.64 -13.33
N VAL A 122 9.71 14.48 -12.02
CA VAL A 122 10.89 14.38 -11.13
C VAL A 122 11.35 12.94 -10.86
N VAL A 123 10.43 11.99 -10.94
CA VAL A 123 10.68 10.54 -10.86
C VAL A 123 9.81 9.87 -11.90
N ASP A 124 10.34 8.86 -12.59
CA ASP A 124 9.55 8.05 -13.50
C ASP A 124 8.32 7.46 -12.79
N ARG A 125 7.17 7.49 -13.47
CA ARG A 125 5.94 6.91 -12.93
C ARG A 125 6.18 5.44 -12.55
N VAL A 126 5.69 5.05 -11.39
CA VAL A 126 5.62 3.64 -11.00
C VAL A 126 4.22 3.11 -11.28
N ASP A 127 4.15 1.92 -11.91
CA ASP A 127 2.91 1.18 -12.11
C ASP A 127 2.89 0.04 -11.07
N CYS A 128 2.10 0.21 -10.00
CA CYS A 128 1.99 -0.74 -8.90
C CYS A 128 0.88 -1.76 -9.16
N ASP A 129 1.20 -3.04 -8.96
CA ASP A 129 0.24 -4.14 -8.95
C ASP A 129 -0.45 -4.26 -7.57
N VAL A 130 -1.24 -5.31 -7.33
CA VAL A 130 -1.95 -5.57 -6.05
C VAL A 130 -1.02 -5.50 -4.84
N GLU A 131 0.23 -5.97 -4.96
CA GLU A 131 1.28 -5.82 -3.94
C GLU A 131 2.01 -4.46 -4.03
N TYR A 132 1.26 -3.35 -3.91
CA TYR A 132 1.79 -2.00 -4.16
C TYR A 132 2.67 -1.42 -3.03
N ASP A 133 2.62 -1.97 -1.80
CA ASP A 133 3.23 -1.34 -0.61
C ASP A 133 4.70 -0.94 -0.80
N ASP A 134 5.54 -1.90 -1.20
CA ASP A 134 6.98 -1.70 -1.38
C ASP A 134 7.31 -0.75 -2.56
N PRO A 135 6.81 -0.98 -3.80
CA PRO A 135 7.11 -0.09 -4.92
C PRO A 135 6.58 1.33 -4.70
N ALA A 136 5.39 1.49 -4.08
CA ALA A 136 4.86 2.80 -3.75
C ALA A 136 5.71 3.51 -2.68
N ALA A 137 6.21 2.79 -1.67
CA ALA A 137 7.08 3.37 -0.65
C ALA A 137 8.42 3.87 -1.22
N GLU A 138 9.07 3.08 -2.08
CA GLU A 138 10.32 3.45 -2.75
C GLU A 138 10.15 4.68 -3.66
N PHE A 139 9.07 4.69 -4.45
CA PHE A 139 8.69 5.81 -5.29
C PHE A 139 8.44 7.08 -4.45
N THR A 140 7.64 6.95 -3.39
CA THR A 140 7.28 8.07 -2.49
C THR A 140 8.53 8.70 -1.88
N ALA A 141 9.43 7.87 -1.33
CA ALA A 141 10.67 8.35 -0.73
C ALA A 141 11.54 9.11 -1.74
N SER A 142 11.63 8.60 -2.96
CA SER A 142 12.40 9.21 -4.05
C SER A 142 11.80 10.56 -4.48
N ALA A 143 10.48 10.61 -4.71
CA ALA A 143 9.79 11.81 -5.14
C ALA A 143 9.89 12.93 -4.09
N LEU A 144 9.63 12.61 -2.82
CA LEU A 144 9.70 13.58 -1.72
C LEU A 144 11.11 14.13 -1.53
N SER A 145 12.14 13.29 -1.63
CA SER A 145 13.54 13.72 -1.55
C SER A 145 13.88 14.75 -2.63
N ILE A 146 13.42 14.53 -3.86
CA ILE A 146 13.64 15.47 -4.96
C ILE A 146 12.85 16.76 -4.74
N PHE A 147 11.56 16.70 -4.39
CA PHE A 147 10.77 17.89 -4.09
C PHE A 147 11.39 18.74 -2.97
N ALA A 148 11.88 18.11 -1.90
CA ALA A 148 12.56 18.79 -0.80
C ALA A 148 13.85 19.50 -1.28
N SER A 149 14.59 18.88 -2.20
CA SER A 149 15.80 19.48 -2.79
C SER A 149 15.52 20.67 -3.70
N LEU A 150 14.38 20.67 -4.41
CA LEU A 150 13.96 21.78 -5.27
C LEU A 150 13.54 23.03 -4.47
N GLY A 151 13.00 22.80 -3.26
CA GLY A 151 12.69 23.84 -2.27
C GLY A 151 13.88 24.27 -1.40
N GLY A 152 15.11 23.83 -1.70
CA GLY A 152 16.31 24.18 -0.94
C GLY A 152 17.43 24.63 -1.87
N GLY A 153 17.98 25.83 -1.67
CA GLY A 153 19.29 26.14 -2.23
C GLY A 153 20.28 25.06 -1.80
N ALA A 154 20.97 24.47 -2.77
CA ALA A 154 21.86 23.31 -2.69
C ALA A 154 22.59 23.11 -1.35
N PRO A 155 22.80 21.87 -0.90
CA PRO A 155 24.09 21.52 -0.33
C PRO A 155 25.10 21.45 -1.48
N ALA A 156 26.11 22.31 -1.43
CA ALA A 156 27.27 22.23 -2.29
C ALA A 156 27.99 20.88 -2.11
N GLU A 157 28.30 20.28 -3.26
CA GLU A 157 29.44 19.42 -3.61
C GLU A 157 29.99 18.39 -2.60
N SER A 158 29.99 17.14 -3.10
CA SER A 158 31.07 16.14 -3.10
C SER A 158 32.14 16.17 -2.00
N ASP A 159 32.35 15.00 -1.39
CA ASP A 159 33.71 14.49 -1.24
C ASP A 159 33.74 12.99 -1.55
N ALA A 160 34.31 12.70 -2.72
CA ALA A 160 34.91 11.41 -3.02
C ALA A 160 36.38 11.46 -2.58
N VAL A 161 36.82 10.52 -1.75
CA VAL A 161 38.23 10.13 -1.55
C VAL A 161 38.22 8.68 -1.06
N ASN A 162 38.44 7.69 -1.94
CA ASN A 162 39.71 7.15 -2.43
C ASN A 162 40.34 6.11 -1.47
N GLU A 163 40.34 4.85 -1.91
CA GLU A 163 41.12 3.75 -1.33
C GLU A 163 42.62 3.92 -1.65
N SER A 164 43.51 3.64 -0.68
CA SER A 164 44.68 2.72 -0.83
C SER A 164 45.66 2.77 0.36
N ASP A 165 45.79 1.59 0.99
CA ASP A 165 46.99 0.89 1.51
C ASP A 165 48.09 1.55 2.36
N ALA A 166 48.36 0.92 3.52
CA ALA A 166 49.63 0.28 3.95
C ALA A 166 49.65 0.22 5.50
N ASP A 167 49.36 -0.90 6.17
CA ASP A 167 50.18 -2.12 6.41
C ASP A 167 51.01 -2.09 7.73
N VAL A 168 50.97 -3.26 8.39
CA VAL A 168 51.86 -3.87 9.40
C VAL A 168 51.62 -3.64 10.91
N ALA A 169 51.08 -4.71 11.53
CA ALA A 169 50.89 -5.07 12.95
C ALA A 169 52.23 -5.48 13.67
N PRO A 170 52.32 -6.26 14.79
CA PRO A 170 51.36 -6.76 15.81
C PRO A 170 51.94 -6.66 17.28
N PRO A 171 51.74 -7.61 18.22
CA PRO A 171 50.54 -7.93 19.02
C PRO A 171 50.77 -7.81 20.55
N VAL A 172 49.70 -7.81 21.35
CA VAL A 172 49.70 -8.45 22.69
C VAL A 172 48.30 -8.97 23.04
N GLU A 173 48.25 -10.29 23.18
CA GLU A 173 47.33 -11.16 23.96
C GLU A 173 47.00 -10.58 25.36
N ASP A 174 45.99 -10.98 26.13
CA ASP A 174 44.83 -11.88 26.08
C ASP A 174 44.09 -11.56 27.39
N SER A 175 42.77 -11.43 27.37
CA SER A 175 41.96 -11.71 28.55
C SER A 175 40.49 -11.86 28.14
N ALA A 176 40.10 -13.11 27.96
CA ALA A 176 38.73 -13.58 27.93
C ALA A 176 37.89 -13.05 29.12
N ALA A 177 36.68 -12.60 28.80
CA ALA A 177 35.56 -12.49 29.74
C ALA A 177 34.25 -12.68 28.97
N GLU A 178 33.85 -13.95 28.92
CA GLU A 178 32.49 -14.47 28.99
C GLU A 178 31.40 -13.80 28.14
N GLU A 179 31.14 -14.44 26.99
CA GLU A 179 29.83 -14.48 26.36
C GLU A 179 28.80 -14.95 27.40
N GLY A 180 27.96 -14.02 27.85
CA GLY A 180 26.73 -14.37 28.52
C GLY A 180 25.82 -15.09 27.54
N GLU A 181 25.62 -16.39 27.74
CA GLU A 181 24.57 -17.18 27.12
C GLU A 181 23.26 -16.38 27.13
N SER A 182 22.80 -15.95 25.95
CA SER A 182 21.42 -15.49 25.80
C SER A 182 20.53 -16.70 26.05
N VAL A 183 19.83 -16.66 27.18
CA VAL A 183 18.88 -17.67 27.62
C VAL A 183 17.87 -17.96 26.49
N GLY A 184 18.11 -19.01 25.71
CA GLY A 184 17.20 -19.60 24.74
C GLY A 184 15.99 -20.27 25.41
N GLY A 185 15.28 -19.52 26.27
CA GLY A 185 14.26 -20.08 27.16
C GLY A 185 12.93 -19.34 27.18
N LEU A 186 12.86 -18.11 26.66
CA LEU A 186 11.59 -17.37 26.56
C LEU A 186 11.15 -17.18 25.11
N ASP A 187 12.03 -16.73 24.22
CA ASP A 187 11.74 -16.69 22.78
C ASP A 187 11.56 -18.09 22.19
N ASP A 188 12.42 -19.04 22.59
CA ASP A 188 12.29 -20.44 22.17
C ASP A 188 11.01 -21.09 22.74
N LEU A 189 10.57 -20.69 23.94
CA LEU A 189 9.33 -21.19 24.56
C LEU A 189 8.09 -20.53 23.94
N LEU A 190 8.14 -19.24 23.62
CA LEU A 190 7.07 -18.49 22.94
C LEU A 190 6.96 -18.85 21.46
N SER A 191 8.06 -19.31 20.86
CA SER A 191 8.15 -19.80 19.47
C SER A 191 8.03 -21.31 19.36
N SER A 192 8.01 -22.04 20.48
CA SER A 192 7.80 -23.50 20.49
C SER A 192 6.34 -23.88 20.21
N GLY A 193 6.16 -25.04 19.58
CA GLY A 193 4.85 -25.59 19.22
C GLY A 193 4.44 -25.25 17.79
N ASP A 194 3.22 -25.64 17.42
CA ASP A 194 2.66 -25.29 16.12
C ASP A 194 2.51 -23.75 16.05
N ARG A 195 3.15 -23.13 15.06
CA ARG A 195 3.15 -21.67 14.79
C ARG A 195 2.34 -21.29 13.55
N SER A 196 1.66 -22.24 12.91
CA SER A 196 0.83 -22.00 11.73
C SER A 196 -0.32 -21.03 12.03
N LEU A 197 -0.57 -20.11 11.13
CA LEU A 197 -1.71 -19.21 11.12
C LEU A 197 -2.31 -19.26 9.71
N VAL A 198 -3.47 -19.90 9.58
CA VAL A 198 -4.21 -19.93 8.32
C VAL A 198 -4.99 -18.62 8.18
N LEU A 199 -4.77 -17.90 7.10
CA LEU A 199 -5.47 -16.66 6.75
C LEU A 199 -6.35 -16.94 5.53
N LEU A 200 -7.68 -16.91 5.72
CA LEU A 200 -8.64 -17.06 4.63
C LEU A 200 -9.13 -15.68 4.21
N PHE A 201 -9.15 -15.37 2.92
CA PHE A 201 -9.69 -14.11 2.42
C PHE A 201 -10.93 -14.26 1.53
N GLY A 202 -11.93 -13.44 1.78
CA GLY A 202 -13.05 -13.19 0.87
C GLY A 202 -12.97 -11.77 0.34
N SER A 203 -12.83 -11.58 -0.97
CA SER A 203 -12.64 -10.26 -1.58
C SER A 203 -13.22 -10.16 -2.99
N GLN A 204 -13.70 -8.97 -3.34
CA GLN A 204 -14.15 -8.62 -4.70
C GLN A 204 -13.11 -7.77 -5.44
N SER A 205 -12.47 -6.84 -4.73
CA SER A 205 -11.48 -5.89 -5.28
C SER A 205 -10.05 -6.15 -4.78
N GLY A 206 -9.80 -7.29 -4.13
CA GLY A 206 -8.48 -7.66 -3.61
C GLY A 206 -8.08 -7.00 -2.28
N ASN A 207 -8.88 -6.09 -1.71
CA ASN A 207 -8.53 -5.43 -0.43
C ASN A 207 -8.35 -6.42 0.73
N SER A 208 -9.25 -7.39 0.86
CA SER A 208 -9.17 -8.40 1.93
C SER A 208 -7.97 -9.33 1.72
N GLU A 209 -7.64 -9.63 0.46
CA GLU A 209 -6.46 -10.41 0.09
C GLU A 209 -5.18 -9.68 0.45
N GLY A 210 -5.05 -8.41 0.05
CA GLY A 210 -3.91 -7.56 0.40
C GLY A 210 -3.74 -7.43 1.91
N LEU A 211 -4.83 -7.24 2.65
CA LEU A 211 -4.79 -7.19 4.11
C LEU A 211 -4.41 -8.53 4.75
N ALA A 212 -4.90 -9.66 4.23
CA ALA A 212 -4.49 -10.98 4.69
C ALA A 212 -3.00 -11.23 4.45
N SER A 213 -2.49 -10.84 3.27
CA SER A 213 -1.07 -10.88 2.92
C SER A 213 -0.22 -10.02 3.84
N LYS A 214 -0.68 -8.80 4.16
CA LYS A 214 -0.02 -7.93 5.13
C LYS A 214 0.02 -8.54 6.53
N ILE A 215 -1.11 -9.09 7.00
CA ILE A 215 -1.17 -9.80 8.29
C ILE A 215 -0.21 -10.98 8.31
N ALA A 216 -0.09 -11.75 7.22
CA ALA A 216 0.88 -12.86 7.13
C ALA A 216 2.34 -12.38 7.21
N LYS A 217 2.66 -11.23 6.57
CA LYS A 217 3.99 -10.60 6.66
C LYS A 217 4.28 -10.14 8.09
N ASP A 218 3.34 -9.43 8.72
CA ASP A 218 3.47 -8.90 10.08
C ASP A 218 3.49 -10.00 11.15
N ALA A 219 2.79 -11.12 10.92
CA ALA A 219 2.74 -12.28 11.82
C ALA A 219 4.13 -12.84 12.13
N LYS A 220 5.10 -12.69 11.20
CA LYS A 220 6.50 -13.11 11.41
C LYS A 220 7.17 -12.40 12.58
N ALA A 221 6.83 -11.13 12.84
CA ALA A 221 7.35 -10.39 13.99
C ALA A 221 6.90 -11.00 15.34
N TYR A 222 5.85 -11.83 15.31
CA TYR A 222 5.33 -12.57 16.46
C TYR A 222 5.73 -14.05 16.44
N GLY A 223 6.64 -14.45 15.54
CA GLY A 223 7.05 -15.84 15.36
C GLY A 223 5.92 -16.76 14.85
N LEU A 224 4.92 -16.20 14.16
CA LEU A 224 3.85 -16.97 13.52
C LEU A 224 4.17 -17.18 12.04
N GLU A 225 3.73 -18.32 11.51
CA GLU A 225 3.88 -18.71 10.11
C GLU A 225 2.52 -18.54 9.42
N GLY A 226 2.32 -17.39 8.78
CA GLY A 226 1.09 -17.06 8.06
C GLY A 226 1.00 -17.76 6.70
N GLU A 227 -0.09 -18.50 6.47
CA GLU A 227 -0.45 -19.12 5.19
C GLU A 227 -1.73 -18.46 4.68
N VAL A 228 -1.66 -17.70 3.59
CA VAL A 228 -2.81 -17.02 2.98
C VAL A 228 -3.47 -17.93 1.96
N HIS A 229 -4.79 -18.02 2.01
CA HIS A 229 -5.60 -18.81 1.09
C HIS A 229 -6.82 -18.02 0.63
N ASP A 230 -7.09 -18.11 -0.67
CA ASP A 230 -8.40 -17.82 -1.23
C ASP A 230 -9.43 -18.76 -0.60
N MET A 231 -10.63 -18.24 -0.32
CA MET A 231 -11.75 -19.06 0.12
C MET A 231 -12.31 -19.93 -1.01
N ASP A 232 -12.11 -19.52 -2.28
CA ASP A 232 -12.60 -20.29 -3.42
C ASP A 232 -11.89 -21.64 -3.49
N GLY A 233 -12.68 -22.71 -3.57
CA GLY A 233 -12.20 -24.09 -3.58
C GLY A 233 -11.49 -24.56 -2.30
N PHE A 234 -11.48 -23.77 -1.21
CA PHE A 234 -10.83 -24.17 0.03
C PHE A 234 -11.60 -25.32 0.72
N ASP A 235 -10.89 -26.36 1.18
CA ASP A 235 -11.51 -27.43 1.94
C ASP A 235 -11.73 -27.00 3.40
N PHE A 236 -12.95 -26.56 3.71
CA PHE A 236 -13.36 -26.17 5.07
C PHE A 236 -13.02 -27.23 6.13
N ASN A 237 -13.18 -28.52 5.80
CA ASN A 237 -12.98 -29.59 6.78
C ASN A 237 -11.50 -29.73 7.19
N SER A 238 -10.58 -29.27 6.36
CA SER A 238 -9.15 -29.22 6.69
C SER A 238 -8.85 -28.32 7.90
N LEU A 239 -9.71 -27.32 8.19
CA LEU A 239 -9.56 -26.39 9.33
C LEU A 239 -9.59 -27.11 10.68
N SER A 240 -10.27 -28.26 10.77
CA SER A 240 -10.32 -29.07 12.00
C SER A 240 -8.94 -29.55 12.47
N SER A 241 -7.95 -29.58 11.58
CA SER A 241 -6.56 -29.95 11.89
C SER A 241 -5.66 -28.77 12.23
N LYS A 242 -6.16 -27.53 12.10
CA LYS A 242 -5.38 -26.29 12.26
C LYS A 242 -5.45 -25.79 13.70
N ARG A 243 -4.50 -24.96 14.10
CA ARG A 243 -4.49 -24.35 15.46
C ARG A 243 -5.04 -22.94 15.49
N ARG A 244 -4.71 -22.12 14.48
CA ARG A 244 -5.11 -20.72 14.39
C ARG A 244 -5.62 -20.44 12.98
N VAL A 245 -6.79 -19.83 12.91
CA VAL A 245 -7.44 -19.40 11.67
C VAL A 245 -7.83 -17.94 11.82
N MET A 246 -7.52 -17.11 10.84
CA MET A 246 -8.01 -15.75 10.75
C MET A 246 -8.74 -15.60 9.43
N ILE A 247 -9.96 -15.10 9.48
CA ILE A 247 -10.78 -14.81 8.31
C ILE A 247 -10.74 -13.31 8.07
N VAL A 248 -10.39 -12.88 6.86
CA VAL A 248 -10.44 -11.49 6.42
C VAL A 248 -11.46 -11.40 5.29
N CYS A 249 -12.65 -10.86 5.55
CA CYS A 249 -13.72 -10.89 4.56
C CYS A 249 -14.35 -9.52 4.37
N SER A 250 -14.49 -9.07 3.12
CA SER A 250 -15.23 -7.86 2.78
C SER A 250 -16.72 -8.18 2.68
N THR A 251 -17.58 -7.19 2.92
CA THR A 251 -19.01 -7.30 2.61
C THR A 251 -19.29 -6.74 1.22
N TRP A 252 -20.10 -7.45 0.43
CA TRP A 252 -20.49 -7.01 -0.91
C TRP A 252 -22.00 -6.76 -1.00
N GLY A 253 -22.39 -5.83 -1.89
CA GLY A 253 -23.80 -5.52 -2.17
C GLY A 253 -24.62 -5.18 -0.93
N GLU A 254 -25.71 -5.90 -0.73
CA GLU A 254 -26.65 -5.73 0.39
C GLU A 254 -26.32 -6.65 1.58
N GLY A 255 -25.03 -6.88 1.86
CA GLY A 255 -24.61 -7.70 2.99
C GLY A 255 -24.19 -9.13 2.64
N GLU A 256 -23.98 -9.42 1.36
CA GLU A 256 -23.60 -10.73 0.84
C GLU A 256 -22.11 -11.02 1.04
N GLN A 257 -21.74 -12.30 1.05
CA GLN A 257 -20.34 -12.68 0.97
C GLN A 257 -19.78 -12.29 -0.42
N PRO A 258 -18.47 -12.04 -0.52
CA PRO A 258 -17.76 -11.98 -1.79
C PRO A 258 -17.96 -13.29 -2.59
N ASP A 259 -17.92 -13.22 -3.92
CA ASP A 259 -18.16 -14.35 -4.82
C ASP A 259 -17.21 -15.52 -4.49
N ASN A 260 -15.94 -15.20 -4.21
CA ASN A 260 -14.92 -16.20 -3.86
C ASN A 260 -15.12 -16.82 -2.46
N ALA A 261 -15.99 -16.26 -1.62
CA ALA A 261 -16.25 -16.73 -0.26
C ALA A 261 -17.60 -17.42 -0.08
N GLU A 262 -18.54 -17.24 -1.02
CA GLU A 262 -19.93 -17.69 -0.89
C GLU A 262 -20.03 -19.22 -0.69
N ASP A 263 -19.37 -20.01 -1.54
CA ASP A 263 -19.43 -21.48 -1.45
C ASP A 263 -18.86 -22.01 -0.13
N LEU A 264 -17.72 -21.46 0.31
CA LEU A 264 -17.10 -21.85 1.58
C LEU A 264 -17.99 -21.47 2.77
N TRP A 265 -18.59 -20.29 2.73
CA TRP A 265 -19.54 -19.81 3.74
C TRP A 265 -20.77 -20.72 3.82
N GLN A 266 -21.42 -21.02 2.70
CA GLN A 266 -22.57 -21.92 2.64
C GLN A 266 -22.22 -23.31 3.16
N PHE A 267 -21.03 -23.83 2.84
CA PHE A 267 -20.57 -25.09 3.39
C PHE A 267 -20.39 -25.03 4.91
N SER A 268 -19.81 -23.94 5.44
CA SER A 268 -19.50 -23.77 6.86
C SER A 268 -20.74 -23.81 7.77
N ILE A 269 -21.90 -23.38 7.27
CA ILE A 269 -23.18 -23.38 7.99
C ILE A 269 -24.02 -24.62 7.73
N SER A 270 -23.53 -25.56 6.91
CA SER A 270 -24.21 -26.82 6.61
C SER A 270 -23.98 -27.90 7.67
N ASP A 271 -24.83 -28.92 7.69
CA ASP A 271 -24.67 -30.10 8.55
C ASP A 271 -23.42 -30.95 8.22
N SER A 272 -22.76 -30.68 7.09
CA SER A 272 -21.56 -31.41 6.64
C SER A 272 -20.24 -30.79 7.15
N ALA A 273 -20.32 -29.61 7.78
CA ALA A 273 -19.15 -28.92 8.31
C ALA A 273 -18.56 -29.65 9.52
N SER A 274 -17.25 -29.92 9.47
CA SER A 274 -16.52 -30.53 10.57
C SER A 274 -16.47 -29.61 11.79
N ARG A 275 -16.57 -30.18 12.98
CA ARG A 275 -16.37 -29.42 14.23
C ARG A 275 -14.89 -29.05 14.37
N MET A 276 -14.64 -27.78 14.70
CA MET A 276 -13.30 -27.21 14.85
C MET A 276 -12.87 -27.17 16.33
N GLU A 277 -12.93 -28.31 17.02
CA GLU A 277 -12.55 -28.38 18.43
C GLU A 277 -11.05 -28.08 18.64
N GLY A 278 -10.75 -27.06 19.44
CA GLY A 278 -9.36 -26.66 19.72
C GLY A 278 -8.72 -25.74 18.67
N VAL A 279 -9.48 -25.31 17.65
CA VAL A 279 -9.09 -24.24 16.72
C VAL A 279 -9.37 -22.89 17.37
N HIS A 280 -8.38 -22.00 17.41
CA HIS A 280 -8.57 -20.61 17.78
C HIS A 280 -8.82 -19.78 16.52
N PHE A 281 -9.86 -18.93 16.53
CA PHE A 281 -10.19 -18.14 15.36
C PHE A 281 -10.38 -16.65 15.66
N ALA A 282 -10.19 -15.83 14.62
CA ALA A 282 -10.55 -14.42 14.58
C ALA A 282 -11.18 -14.09 13.22
N VAL A 283 -12.08 -13.10 13.21
CA VAL A 283 -12.71 -12.60 11.97
C VAL A 283 -12.48 -11.10 11.91
N LEU A 284 -11.91 -10.64 10.79
CA LEU A 284 -11.76 -9.24 10.43
C LEU A 284 -12.69 -8.95 9.26
N ALA A 285 -13.78 -8.26 9.55
CA ALA A 285 -14.77 -7.87 8.55
C ALA A 285 -14.43 -6.48 8.00
N LEU A 286 -14.37 -6.35 6.68
CA LEU A 286 -14.22 -5.07 5.97
C LEU A 286 -15.57 -4.66 5.38
N GLY A 287 -15.87 -3.37 5.44
CA GLY A 287 -17.08 -2.78 4.87
C GLY A 287 -17.04 -1.27 4.95
N ASP A 288 -17.99 -0.61 4.29
CA ASP A 288 -18.19 0.83 4.39
C ASP A 288 -19.37 1.14 5.32
N SER A 289 -19.12 1.97 6.34
CA SER A 289 -20.09 2.40 7.34
C SER A 289 -21.24 3.25 6.79
N SER A 290 -21.14 3.71 5.54
CA SER A 290 -22.22 4.38 4.83
C SER A 290 -23.36 3.43 4.41
N TYR A 291 -23.08 2.13 4.32
CA TYR A 291 -24.05 1.09 3.91
C TYR A 291 -24.79 0.51 5.11
N GLU A 292 -26.08 0.18 4.92
CA GLU A 292 -26.94 -0.41 5.96
C GLU A 292 -26.35 -1.71 6.54
N PHE A 293 -25.78 -2.55 5.67
CA PHE A 293 -25.22 -3.85 6.02
C PHE A 293 -23.70 -3.79 6.27
N PHE A 294 -23.22 -2.73 6.93
CA PHE A 294 -21.81 -2.56 7.29
C PHE A 294 -21.23 -3.80 8.01
N CYS A 295 -20.16 -4.35 7.43
CA CYS A 295 -19.43 -5.54 7.89
C CYS A 295 -20.31 -6.79 8.12
N GLN A 296 -21.41 -6.94 7.36
CA GLN A 296 -22.36 -8.03 7.55
C GLN A 296 -21.76 -9.42 7.34
N SER A 297 -20.84 -9.59 6.40
CA SER A 297 -20.23 -10.88 6.06
C SER A 297 -19.39 -11.50 7.17
N GLY A 298 -18.97 -10.70 8.16
CA GLY A 298 -18.22 -11.19 9.32
C GLY A 298 -19.02 -11.26 10.62
N LYS A 299 -20.35 -11.06 10.58
CA LYS A 299 -21.25 -11.21 11.74
C LYS A 299 -21.89 -12.59 11.76
#